data_AF-A0AA85BZU0-F1
#
_entry.id   AF-A0AA85BZU0-F1
#
_cell.length_a   1.000
_cell.length_b   1.000
_cell.length_c   1.000
_cell.angle_alpha   90.00
_cell.angle_beta   90.00
_cell.angle_gamma   90.00
#
_symmetry.space_group_name_H-M   'P 1'
#
loop_
_entity.id
_entity.type
_entity.pdbx_description
1 polymer ?
#
loop_
_entity_poly.entity_id
_entity_poly.type
_entity_poly.pdbx_seq_one_letter_code
_entity_poly.pdbx_strand_id
1 'polypeptide(L)'
;MERVHVERSTIKYYLNRVHCLSSITDIEEKHNFILNTFLAFQKDGWSLALHPQVCRCLEELITDANVECIALLLKILSKGWGRLINSKFAYHLLHKALSKCQTAEYNADELIVDHLQSFCTHMKENLSVYITNSHATHTCRIYPQILAGVRLEKDKKTNTYKSAVQLVTPYDENYIQSLDELCKEFLFTKALKNHVVNEHLCPFIQVLLLVASARLPDVFTKKFKKVMKYSGLFSLNLQEDDLITRYLGSYAHPVATYFAELLVEVMPGANFAKFLNTHILSECSLSLDSNDSNPVTVADILMSNQTASRVLRAVIRRLVKPVDIKNFFTVIQSCKCNKFGIRSIIPNKQHGILTDLADLCIRHPSEEFQRTFLRMLPSIFGFTEKHSSSKSREDLFIRCLVGMITLSELNEHITNQSVQEKDNNDDNQYFDNKEDLVNPVTVPGCLFVEVYLNSLMLILLK
;
A
#
# COMPACT_ATOMS: atom_id res chain seq x y z
N MET A 1 -33.10 -2.27 5.11
CA MET A 1 -33.10 -0.81 4.94
C MET A 1 -34.31 -0.43 4.10
N GLU A 2 -35.24 0.35 4.64
CA GLU A 2 -36.34 0.93 3.86
C GLU A 2 -35.77 1.75 2.71
N ARG A 3 -36.28 1.53 1.49
CA ARG A 3 -35.90 2.34 0.32
C ARG A 3 -36.51 3.72 0.52
N VAL A 4 -35.67 4.74 0.65
CA VAL A 4 -36.14 6.14 0.59
C VAL A 4 -36.73 6.34 -0.79
N HIS A 5 -38.03 6.61 -0.86
CA HIS A 5 -38.66 7.02 -2.11
C HIS A 5 -38.29 8.48 -2.35
N VAL A 6 -37.57 8.74 -3.44
CA VAL A 6 -37.13 10.08 -3.84
C VAL A 6 -37.78 10.40 -5.17
N GLU A 7 -38.44 11.55 -5.25
CA GLU A 7 -39.06 12.01 -6.48
C GLU A 7 -38.02 12.24 -7.58
N ARG A 8 -38.39 11.92 -8.83
CA ARG A 8 -37.50 12.13 -10.00
C ARG A 8 -37.15 13.61 -10.20
N SER A 9 -38.05 14.52 -9.86
CA SER A 9 -37.85 15.97 -9.85
C SER A 9 -36.69 16.36 -8.95
N THR A 10 -36.67 15.86 -7.71
CA THR A 10 -35.60 16.08 -6.73
C THR A 10 -34.26 15.54 -7.24
N ILE A 11 -34.23 14.31 -7.78
CA ILE A 11 -33.00 13.74 -8.33
C ILE A 11 -32.46 14.60 -9.49
N LYS A 12 -33.35 15.02 -10.42
CA LYS A 12 -33.00 15.87 -11.54
C LYS A 12 -32.45 17.23 -11.10
N TYR A 13 -32.97 17.79 -10.01
CA TYR A 13 -32.45 19.03 -9.43
C TYR A 13 -30.96 18.88 -9.07
N TYR A 14 -30.57 17.89 -8.26
CA TYR A 14 -29.16 17.73 -7.84
C TYR A 14 -28.22 17.41 -9.00
N LEU A 15 -28.67 16.60 -9.96
CA LEU A 15 -27.90 16.32 -11.19
C LEU A 15 -27.62 17.62 -11.97
N ASN A 16 -28.63 18.47 -12.13
CA ASN A 16 -28.47 19.77 -12.79
C ASN A 16 -27.52 20.68 -12.00
N ARG A 17 -27.56 20.68 -10.66
CA ARG A 17 -26.64 21.51 -9.84
C ARG A 17 -25.18 21.17 -10.12
N VAL A 18 -24.85 19.88 -10.19
CA VAL A 18 -23.49 19.42 -10.50
C VAL A 18 -23.07 19.78 -11.92
N HIS A 19 -23.97 19.59 -12.90
CA HIS A 19 -23.69 19.99 -14.29
C HIS A 19 -23.40 21.48 -14.40
N CYS A 20 -24.09 22.34 -13.65
CA CYS A 20 -23.83 23.78 -13.66
C CYS A 20 -22.56 24.16 -12.92
N LEU A 21 -22.09 23.38 -11.95
CA LEU A 21 -20.92 23.74 -11.12
C LEU A 21 -19.66 24.01 -11.97
N SER A 22 -19.43 23.21 -13.01
CA SER A 22 -18.25 23.35 -13.88
C SER A 22 -18.26 24.62 -14.73
N SER A 23 -19.44 25.20 -14.98
CA SER A 23 -19.57 26.46 -15.72
C SER A 23 -19.30 27.71 -14.87
N ILE A 24 -19.28 27.58 -13.55
CA ILE A 24 -19.02 28.70 -12.64
C ILE A 24 -17.51 28.86 -12.47
N THR A 25 -16.98 29.99 -12.91
CA THR A 25 -15.54 30.29 -12.89
C THR A 25 -15.15 31.13 -11.68
N ASP A 26 -16.03 32.05 -11.26
CA ASP A 26 -15.83 32.86 -10.06
C ASP A 26 -15.92 32.01 -8.78
N ILE A 27 -14.98 32.22 -7.87
CA ILE A 27 -14.83 31.41 -6.66
C ILE A 27 -15.92 31.74 -5.64
N GLU A 28 -16.26 33.01 -5.44
CA GLU A 28 -17.30 33.42 -4.49
C GLU A 28 -18.69 32.98 -4.96
N GLU A 29 -18.98 33.17 -6.25
CA GLU A 29 -20.20 32.67 -6.87
C GLU A 29 -20.30 31.14 -6.74
N LYS A 30 -19.18 30.43 -6.93
CA LYS A 30 -19.13 28.97 -6.76
C LYS A 30 -19.42 28.56 -5.31
N HIS A 31 -18.82 29.23 -4.32
CA HIS A 31 -19.11 28.97 -2.91
C HIS A 31 -20.58 29.23 -2.58
N ASN A 32 -21.14 30.36 -3.00
CA ASN A 32 -22.55 30.70 -2.82
C ASN A 32 -23.48 29.67 -3.49
N PHE A 33 -23.11 29.19 -4.68
CA PHE A 33 -23.85 28.16 -5.38
C PHE A 33 -23.86 26.83 -4.61
N ILE A 34 -22.72 26.41 -4.07
CA ILE A 34 -22.60 25.20 -3.26
C ILE A 34 -23.42 25.35 -1.97
N LEU A 35 -23.28 26.47 -1.26
CA LEU A 35 -24.02 26.76 -0.03
C LEU A 35 -25.53 26.68 -0.24
N ASN A 36 -26.05 27.32 -1.29
CA ASN A 36 -27.47 27.26 -1.66
C ASN A 36 -27.93 25.83 -1.97
N THR A 37 -27.07 25.00 -2.55
CA THR A 37 -27.37 23.59 -2.82
C THR A 37 -27.45 22.79 -1.52
N PHE A 38 -26.56 23.04 -0.55
CA PHE A 38 -26.62 22.41 0.76
C PHE A 38 -27.80 22.91 1.61
N LEU A 39 -28.21 24.17 1.47
CA LEU A 39 -29.45 24.67 2.08
C LEU A 39 -30.70 23.99 1.50
N ALA A 40 -30.74 23.73 0.19
CA ALA A 40 -31.80 22.93 -0.42
C ALA A 40 -31.79 21.48 0.14
N PHE A 41 -30.61 20.87 0.24
CA PHE A 41 -30.45 19.54 0.84
C PHE A 41 -30.88 19.50 2.31
N GLN A 42 -30.62 20.55 3.07
CA GLN A 42 -31.10 20.66 4.45
C GLN A 42 -32.63 20.63 4.53
N LYS A 43 -33.31 21.31 3.60
CA LYS A 43 -34.78 21.36 3.52
C LYS A 43 -35.36 20.02 3.09
N ASP A 44 -34.76 19.38 2.08
CA ASP A 44 -35.19 18.08 1.57
C ASP A 44 -34.92 16.94 2.57
N GLY A 45 -33.94 17.13 3.46
CA GLY A 45 -33.60 16.23 4.55
C GLY A 45 -32.39 15.34 4.25
N TRP A 46 -31.62 15.05 5.30
CA TRP A 46 -30.35 14.32 5.19
C TRP A 46 -30.50 12.92 4.57
N SER A 47 -31.68 12.29 4.72
CA SER A 47 -31.97 10.94 4.21
C SER A 47 -31.88 10.84 2.69
N LEU A 48 -31.94 11.97 1.98
CA LEU A 48 -31.75 12.03 0.54
C LEU A 48 -30.35 11.55 0.11
N ALA A 49 -29.34 11.68 0.97
CA ALA A 49 -28.00 11.12 0.74
C ALA A 49 -27.97 9.58 0.71
N LEU A 50 -29.05 8.90 1.09
CA LEU A 50 -29.20 7.45 0.91
C LEU A 50 -29.47 7.07 -0.56
N HIS A 51 -29.79 8.02 -1.43
CA HIS A 51 -29.95 7.78 -2.86
C HIS A 51 -28.60 7.90 -3.59
N PRO A 52 -28.18 6.91 -4.40
CA PRO A 52 -26.82 6.85 -4.96
C PRO A 52 -26.47 8.05 -5.85
N GLN A 53 -27.41 8.48 -6.70
CA GLN A 53 -27.16 9.62 -7.60
C GLN A 53 -27.04 10.93 -6.84
N VAL A 54 -27.89 11.14 -5.82
CA VAL A 54 -27.85 12.39 -5.04
C VAL A 54 -26.61 12.42 -4.16
N CYS A 55 -26.27 11.29 -3.52
CA CYS A 55 -25.02 11.15 -2.77
C CYS A 55 -23.82 11.55 -3.62
N ARG A 56 -23.69 10.96 -4.82
CA ARG A 56 -22.59 11.29 -5.74
C ARG A 56 -22.58 12.76 -6.13
N CYS A 57 -23.75 13.35 -6.36
CA CYS A 57 -23.83 14.78 -6.67
C CYS A 57 -23.29 15.64 -5.52
N LEU A 58 -23.74 15.38 -4.29
CA LEU A 58 -23.29 16.11 -3.10
C LEU A 58 -21.80 15.91 -2.84
N GLU A 59 -21.28 14.71 -3.11
CA GLU A 59 -19.86 14.38 -3.00
C GLU A 59 -18.96 15.16 -3.97
N GLU A 60 -19.46 15.50 -5.16
CA GLU A 60 -18.72 16.28 -6.16
C GLU A 60 -18.59 17.74 -5.72
N LEU A 61 -19.62 18.29 -5.06
CA LEU A 61 -19.61 19.67 -4.54
C LEU A 61 -18.56 19.91 -3.44
N ILE A 62 -18.20 18.89 -2.66
CA ILE A 62 -17.24 19.01 -1.52
C ILE A 62 -15.85 19.48 -1.98
N THR A 63 -15.46 19.16 -3.22
CA THR A 63 -14.14 19.50 -3.74
C THR A 63 -13.88 21.01 -3.67
N ASP A 64 -14.88 21.79 -4.06
CA ASP A 64 -14.83 23.26 -4.15
C ASP A 64 -15.57 23.96 -2.99
N ALA A 65 -16.02 23.21 -1.98
CA ALA A 65 -16.77 23.77 -0.85
C ALA A 65 -15.84 24.50 0.14
N ASN A 66 -16.14 25.74 0.51
CA ASN A 66 -15.44 26.50 1.56
C ASN A 66 -15.85 26.04 2.98
N VAL A 67 -15.25 26.66 4.01
CA VAL A 67 -15.51 26.35 5.43
C VAL A 67 -17.00 26.38 5.79
N GLU A 68 -17.72 27.44 5.41
CA GLU A 68 -19.15 27.59 5.71
C GLU A 68 -19.99 26.47 5.07
N CYS A 69 -19.71 26.11 3.81
CA CYS A 69 -20.38 25.00 3.14
C CYS A 69 -20.18 23.68 3.88
N ILE A 70 -18.96 23.40 4.34
CA ILE A 70 -18.65 22.16 5.06
C ILE A 70 -19.28 22.14 6.46
N ALA A 71 -19.24 23.26 7.19
CA ALA A 71 -19.92 23.37 8.48
C ALA A 71 -21.42 23.10 8.36
N LEU A 72 -22.08 23.69 7.36
CA LEU A 72 -23.50 23.42 7.06
C LEU A 72 -23.74 21.94 6.71
N LEU A 73 -22.88 21.35 5.87
CA LEU A 73 -23.02 19.94 5.50
C LEU A 73 -22.91 19.03 6.73
N LEU A 74 -21.92 19.25 7.59
CA LEU A 74 -21.76 18.50 8.83
C LEU A 74 -22.97 18.66 9.75
N LYS A 75 -23.53 19.86 9.87
CA LYS A 75 -24.79 20.11 10.60
C LYS A 75 -25.97 19.32 10.07
N ILE A 76 -26.07 19.15 8.76
CA ILE A 76 -27.14 18.34 8.14
C ILE A 76 -26.94 16.86 8.46
N LEU A 77 -25.71 16.38 8.30
CA LEU A 77 -25.36 14.97 8.49
C LEU A 77 -25.40 14.54 9.97
N SER A 78 -25.12 15.44 10.90
CA SER A 78 -25.07 15.14 12.34
C SER A 78 -26.39 14.67 12.93
N LYS A 79 -27.50 14.94 12.24
CA LYS A 79 -28.84 14.44 12.59
C LYS A 79 -29.00 12.93 12.39
N GLY A 80 -28.05 12.25 11.75
CA GLY A 80 -28.25 10.89 11.25
C GLY A 80 -27.04 9.97 11.30
N TRP A 81 -26.04 10.21 12.18
CA TRP A 81 -24.77 9.46 12.22
C TRP A 81 -24.92 7.96 12.01
N GLY A 82 -25.71 7.28 12.83
CA GLY A 82 -25.84 5.82 12.74
C GLY A 82 -26.39 5.34 11.40
N ARG A 83 -27.38 6.02 10.83
CA ARG A 83 -27.95 5.62 9.52
C ARG A 83 -27.03 5.98 8.36
N LEU A 84 -26.28 7.09 8.45
CA LEU A 84 -25.28 7.49 7.46
C LEU A 84 -24.12 6.49 7.41
N ILE A 85 -23.57 6.15 8.58
CA ILE A 85 -22.42 5.24 8.73
C ILE A 85 -22.75 3.83 8.22
N ASN A 86 -23.97 3.33 8.46
CA ASN A 86 -24.42 2.02 7.99
C ASN A 86 -24.95 2.02 6.56
N SER A 87 -25.00 3.17 5.88
CA SER A 87 -25.47 3.28 4.50
C SER A 87 -24.48 2.67 3.52
N LYS A 88 -24.98 2.14 2.40
CA LYS A 88 -24.16 1.75 1.25
C LYS A 88 -23.60 2.96 0.48
N PHE A 89 -24.22 4.13 0.61
CA PHE A 89 -23.87 5.31 -0.19
C PHE A 89 -23.47 6.50 0.69
N ALA A 90 -24.31 6.86 1.65
CA ALA A 90 -24.16 8.12 2.39
C ALA A 90 -22.89 8.19 3.25
N TYR A 91 -22.28 7.06 3.60
CA TYR A 91 -21.00 7.05 4.30
C TYR A 91 -19.89 7.67 3.43
N HIS A 92 -19.95 7.56 2.10
CA HIS A 92 -18.98 8.19 1.20
C HIS A 92 -19.01 9.72 1.29
N LEU A 93 -20.22 10.29 1.33
CA LEU A 93 -20.42 11.73 1.53
C LEU A 93 -19.84 12.19 2.85
N LEU A 94 -20.12 11.46 3.94
CA LEU A 94 -19.53 11.72 5.25
C LEU A 94 -18.00 11.65 5.19
N HIS A 95 -17.44 10.62 4.57
CA HIS A 95 -15.98 10.42 4.50
C HIS A 95 -15.27 11.55 3.76
N LYS A 96 -15.85 12.04 2.67
CA LYS A 96 -15.32 13.20 1.96
C LYS A 96 -15.37 14.46 2.81
N ALA A 97 -16.47 14.71 3.51
CA ALA A 97 -16.60 15.84 4.42
C ALA A 97 -15.57 15.77 5.56
N LEU A 98 -15.47 14.62 6.24
CA LEU A 98 -14.49 14.38 7.31
C LEU A 98 -13.05 14.59 6.82
N SER A 99 -12.72 14.08 5.63
CA SER A 99 -11.38 14.23 5.05
C SER A 99 -11.04 15.69 4.72
N LYS A 100 -12.02 16.46 4.23
CA LYS A 100 -11.85 17.89 3.93
C LYS A 100 -11.56 18.69 5.20
N CYS A 101 -12.20 18.32 6.32
CA CYS A 101 -11.98 18.95 7.63
C CYS A 101 -10.55 18.77 8.15
N GLN A 102 -9.80 17.75 7.71
CA GLN A 102 -8.41 17.54 8.14
C GLN A 102 -7.39 18.43 7.41
N THR A 103 -7.84 19.51 6.76
CA THR A 103 -6.96 20.50 6.11
C THR A 103 -6.88 21.78 6.94
N ALA A 104 -5.76 22.50 6.85
CA ALA A 104 -5.45 23.61 7.75
C ALA A 104 -6.53 24.70 7.79
N GLU A 105 -7.16 24.97 6.65
CA GLU A 105 -8.24 25.96 6.52
C GLU A 105 -9.50 25.60 7.33
N TYR A 106 -9.84 24.32 7.45
CA TYR A 106 -11.09 23.85 8.04
C TYR A 106 -10.93 23.39 9.48
N ASN A 107 -9.71 22.96 9.85
CA ASN A 107 -9.42 22.39 11.17
C ASN A 107 -9.46 23.41 12.32
N ALA A 108 -9.45 24.71 12.00
CA ALA A 108 -9.49 25.79 12.98
C ALA A 108 -10.90 26.37 13.23
N ASP A 109 -11.91 25.95 12.45
CA ASP A 109 -13.27 26.48 12.57
C ASP A 109 -14.03 25.85 13.75
N GLU A 110 -14.60 26.68 14.61
CA GLU A 110 -15.28 26.24 15.85
C GLU A 110 -16.50 25.34 15.57
N LEU A 111 -17.32 25.68 14.56
CA LEU A 111 -18.51 24.90 14.22
C LEU A 111 -18.15 23.52 13.66
N ILE A 112 -17.09 23.45 12.86
CA ILE A 112 -16.55 22.17 12.37
C ILE A 112 -16.04 21.34 13.56
N VAL A 113 -15.29 21.94 14.48
CA VAL A 113 -14.78 21.26 15.68
C VAL A 113 -15.93 20.67 16.50
N ASP A 114 -16.97 21.45 16.80
CA ASP A 114 -18.14 20.99 17.55
C ASP A 114 -18.82 19.77 16.90
N HIS A 115 -19.01 19.82 15.58
CA HIS A 115 -19.61 18.70 14.84
C HIS A 115 -18.71 17.46 14.83
N LEU A 116 -17.39 17.62 14.79
CA LEU A 116 -16.44 16.51 14.82
C LEU A 116 -16.27 15.92 16.21
N GLN A 117 -16.39 16.71 17.28
CA GLN A 117 -16.49 16.22 18.65
C GLN A 117 -17.75 15.37 18.81
N SER A 118 -18.92 15.85 18.34
CA SER A 118 -20.16 15.05 18.33
C SER A 118 -20.01 13.73 17.58
N PHE A 119 -19.34 13.75 16.42
CA PHE A 119 -19.02 12.54 15.66
C PHE A 119 -18.11 11.58 16.46
N CYS A 120 -17.07 12.09 17.11
CA CYS A 120 -16.16 11.27 17.91
C CYS A 120 -16.88 10.61 19.09
N THR A 121 -17.73 11.35 19.81
CA THR A 121 -18.57 10.82 20.90
C THR A 121 -19.48 9.69 20.39
N HIS A 122 -20.19 9.93 19.28
CA HIS A 122 -21.04 8.92 18.66
C HIS A 122 -20.26 7.65 18.27
N MET A 123 -19.08 7.82 17.66
CA MET A 123 -18.23 6.69 17.29
C MET A 123 -17.74 5.91 18.51
N LYS A 124 -17.36 6.59 19.60
CA LYS A 124 -16.92 5.95 20.84
C LYS A 124 -18.02 5.06 21.44
N GLU A 125 -19.26 5.53 21.45
CA GLU A 125 -20.40 4.79 22.01
C GLU A 125 -20.83 3.59 21.14
N ASN A 126 -20.57 3.63 19.83
CA ASN A 126 -21.14 2.68 18.87
C ASN A 126 -20.09 1.82 18.13
N LEU A 127 -18.79 1.97 18.43
CA LEU A 127 -17.71 1.30 17.69
C LEU A 127 -17.85 -0.22 17.66
N SER A 128 -18.22 -0.83 18.78
CA SER A 128 -18.38 -2.30 18.91
C SER A 128 -19.43 -2.86 17.95
N VAL A 129 -20.47 -2.10 17.66
CA VAL A 129 -21.51 -2.46 16.68
C VAL A 129 -21.01 -2.24 15.26
N TYR A 130 -20.34 -1.12 14.99
CA TYR A 130 -19.92 -0.74 13.64
C TYR A 130 -18.77 -1.57 13.09
N ILE A 131 -17.89 -2.06 13.96
CA ILE A 131 -16.70 -2.80 13.52
C ILE A 131 -17.03 -4.17 12.90
N THR A 132 -18.25 -4.66 13.12
CA THR A 132 -18.76 -5.91 12.55
C THR A 132 -19.68 -5.68 11.34
N ASN A 133 -20.05 -4.44 11.04
CA ASN A 133 -20.91 -4.10 9.90
C ASN A 133 -20.09 -3.76 8.66
N SER A 134 -20.41 -4.41 7.53
CA SER A 134 -19.63 -4.31 6.29
C SER A 134 -19.41 -2.88 5.80
N HIS A 135 -20.42 -2.00 5.88
CA HIS A 135 -20.30 -0.61 5.45
C HIS A 135 -19.66 0.28 6.52
N ALA A 136 -20.09 0.12 7.77
CA ALA A 136 -19.61 0.95 8.87
C ALA A 136 -18.11 0.75 9.18
N THR A 137 -17.54 -0.42 8.84
CA THR A 137 -16.10 -0.69 9.00
C THR A 137 -15.22 0.34 8.29
N HIS A 138 -15.69 0.96 7.21
CA HIS A 138 -14.94 2.01 6.53
C HIS A 138 -14.87 3.28 7.38
N THR A 139 -15.97 3.68 8.01
CA THR A 139 -16.01 4.84 8.94
C THR A 139 -15.19 4.57 10.18
N CYS A 140 -15.16 3.32 10.66
CA CYS A 140 -14.30 2.93 11.78
C CYS A 140 -12.82 3.21 11.50
N ARG A 141 -12.37 3.13 10.22
CA ARG A 141 -11.01 3.48 9.81
C ARG A 141 -10.75 4.99 9.83
N ILE A 142 -11.77 5.82 9.63
CA ILE A 142 -11.64 7.29 9.67
C ILE A 142 -11.68 7.81 11.10
N TYR A 143 -12.43 7.16 11.99
CA TYR A 143 -12.56 7.57 13.38
C TYR A 143 -11.23 7.86 14.11
N PRO A 144 -10.25 6.93 14.20
CA PRO A 144 -8.98 7.22 14.88
C PRO A 144 -8.16 8.33 14.19
N GLN A 145 -8.32 8.51 12.88
CA GLN A 145 -7.69 9.60 12.13
C GLN A 145 -8.28 10.96 12.52
N ILE A 146 -9.60 11.07 12.64
CA ILE A 146 -10.29 12.29 13.08
C ILE A 146 -10.00 12.55 14.55
N LEU A 147 -10.25 11.56 15.41
CA LEU A 147 -10.02 11.62 16.86
C LEU A 147 -8.65 12.23 17.20
N ALA A 148 -7.60 11.68 16.60
CA ALA A 148 -6.22 12.04 16.93
C ALA A 148 -5.59 13.05 15.95
N GLY A 149 -6.35 13.63 15.02
CA GLY A 149 -5.83 14.60 14.05
C GLY A 149 -4.67 14.05 13.21
N VAL A 150 -4.86 12.87 12.61
CA VAL A 150 -3.87 12.21 11.75
C VAL A 150 -4.50 11.98 10.38
N ARG A 151 -3.87 12.50 9.34
CA ARG A 151 -4.28 12.26 7.96
C ARG A 151 -3.35 11.21 7.34
N LEU A 152 -3.94 10.08 6.95
CA LEU A 152 -3.22 9.01 6.27
C LEU A 152 -3.40 9.11 4.76
N GLU A 153 -2.29 8.96 4.05
CA GLU A 153 -2.33 8.82 2.60
C GLU A 153 -2.35 7.34 2.19
N LYS A 154 -2.95 7.09 1.04
CA LYS A 154 -2.83 5.80 0.36
C LYS A 154 -1.96 5.93 -0.87
N ASP A 155 -1.21 4.88 -1.16
CA ASP A 155 -0.53 4.72 -2.43
C ASP A 155 -1.55 4.56 -3.56
N LYS A 156 -1.38 5.33 -4.65
CA LYS A 156 -2.35 5.37 -5.74
C LYS A 156 -2.42 4.06 -6.54
N LYS A 157 -1.31 3.30 -6.60
CA LYS A 157 -1.22 2.07 -7.39
C LYS A 157 -1.74 0.86 -6.61
N THR A 158 -1.39 0.78 -5.33
CA THR A 158 -1.65 -0.39 -4.48
C THR A 158 -2.83 -0.20 -3.52
N ASN A 159 -3.32 1.04 -3.35
CA ASN A 159 -4.39 1.41 -2.42
C ASN A 159 -4.10 1.05 -0.95
N THR A 160 -2.83 0.82 -0.61
CA THR A 160 -2.38 0.58 0.77
C THR A 160 -1.99 1.88 1.44
N TYR A 161 -2.09 1.93 2.77
CA TYR A 161 -1.64 3.11 3.53
C TYR A 161 -0.13 3.27 3.43
N LYS A 162 0.32 4.51 3.37
CA LYS A 162 1.74 4.87 3.54
C LYS A 162 2.04 5.03 5.04
N SER A 163 3.27 4.74 5.45
CA SER A 163 3.76 5.01 6.81
C SER A 163 3.98 6.50 7.11
N ALA A 164 4.19 7.33 6.09
CA ALA A 164 4.25 8.78 6.24
C ALA A 164 2.86 9.34 6.55
N VAL A 165 2.76 10.16 7.60
CA VAL A 165 1.49 10.73 8.07
C VAL A 165 1.58 12.25 8.14
N GLN A 166 0.46 12.93 7.92
CA GLN A 166 0.33 14.36 8.17
C GLN A 166 -0.43 14.58 9.48
N LEU A 167 0.09 15.44 10.34
CA LEU A 167 -0.53 15.80 11.62
C LEU A 167 -1.28 17.12 11.51
N VAL A 168 -2.46 17.19 12.13
CA VAL A 168 -3.29 18.39 12.30
C VAL A 168 -3.77 18.50 13.74
N THR A 169 -4.46 19.56 14.15
CA THR A 169 -4.96 19.63 15.53
C THR A 169 -5.98 18.50 15.76
N PRO A 170 -5.84 17.69 16.83
CA PRO A 170 -6.83 16.67 17.18
C PRO A 170 -8.19 17.28 17.49
N TYR A 171 -9.26 16.55 17.14
CA TYR A 171 -10.63 16.99 17.40
C TYR A 171 -11.15 16.58 18.79
N ASP A 172 -10.55 15.55 19.40
CA ASP A 172 -10.82 15.20 20.81
C ASP A 172 -9.73 15.82 21.70
N GLU A 173 -10.13 16.64 22.66
CA GLU A 173 -9.22 17.21 23.66
C GLU A 173 -8.52 16.12 24.48
N ASN A 174 -9.20 14.99 24.71
CA ASN A 174 -8.70 13.83 25.45
C ASN A 174 -8.19 12.72 24.51
N TYR A 175 -7.79 13.07 23.27
CA TYR A 175 -7.42 12.07 22.25
C TYR A 175 -6.36 11.08 22.74
N ILE A 176 -5.42 11.50 23.60
CA ILE A 176 -4.36 10.63 24.13
C ILE A 176 -4.98 9.45 24.90
N GLN A 177 -5.93 9.74 25.80
CA GLN A 177 -6.61 8.73 26.59
C GLN A 177 -7.50 7.86 25.70
N SER A 178 -8.34 8.48 24.87
CA SER A 178 -9.24 7.78 23.94
C SER A 178 -8.45 6.84 23.00
N LEU A 179 -7.31 7.28 22.48
CA LEU A 179 -6.46 6.48 21.60
C LEU A 179 -5.74 5.35 22.35
N ASP A 180 -5.29 5.58 23.59
CA ASP A 180 -4.69 4.53 24.42
C ASP A 180 -5.71 3.43 24.80
N GLU A 181 -6.96 3.80 25.08
CA GLU A 181 -8.09 2.88 25.28
C GLU A 181 -8.31 1.99 24.03
N LEU A 182 -8.40 2.61 22.84
CA LEU A 182 -8.51 1.88 21.58
C LEU A 182 -7.32 0.94 21.35
N CYS A 183 -6.10 1.41 21.63
CA CYS A 183 -4.91 0.58 21.48
C CYS A 183 -4.92 -0.60 22.45
N LYS A 184 -5.34 -0.43 23.71
CA LYS A 184 -5.47 -1.52 24.67
C LYS A 184 -6.46 -2.58 24.22
N GLU A 185 -7.61 -2.15 23.68
CA GLU A 185 -8.67 -3.04 23.21
C GLU A 185 -8.25 -3.84 21.97
N PHE A 186 -7.63 -3.18 20.98
CA PHE A 186 -7.46 -3.76 19.65
C PHE A 186 -6.01 -4.12 19.26
N LEU A 187 -5.02 -3.38 19.76
CA LEU A 187 -3.62 -3.47 19.33
C LEU A 187 -2.69 -4.11 20.38
N PHE A 188 -2.92 -3.86 21.67
CA PHE A 188 -2.12 -4.36 22.79
C PHE A 188 -2.79 -5.55 23.50
N THR A 189 -3.60 -6.30 22.76
CA THR A 189 -4.36 -7.46 23.24
C THR A 189 -3.85 -8.76 22.64
N LYS A 190 -4.02 -9.88 23.36
CA LYS A 190 -3.72 -11.23 22.85
C LYS A 190 -4.61 -11.62 21.65
N ALA A 191 -5.78 -10.99 21.52
CA ALA A 191 -6.70 -11.22 20.40
C ALA A 191 -6.16 -10.69 19.06
N LEU A 192 -5.07 -9.91 19.07
CA LEU A 192 -4.48 -9.30 17.87
C LEU A 192 -4.19 -10.34 16.78
N LYS A 193 -3.74 -11.55 17.12
CA LYS A 193 -3.52 -12.65 16.16
C LYS A 193 -4.75 -12.93 15.30
N ASN A 194 -5.94 -12.89 15.90
CA ASN A 194 -7.20 -13.10 15.18
C ASN A 194 -7.63 -11.83 14.43
N HIS A 195 -7.33 -10.66 14.98
CA HIS A 195 -7.69 -9.38 14.36
C HIS A 195 -6.95 -9.14 13.04
N VAL A 196 -5.66 -9.51 12.95
CA VAL A 196 -4.83 -9.23 11.76
C VAL A 196 -5.12 -10.15 10.57
N VAL A 197 -5.73 -11.31 10.81
CA VAL A 197 -6.17 -12.24 9.76
C VAL A 197 -7.61 -11.99 9.31
N ASN A 198 -8.39 -11.22 10.09
CA ASN A 198 -9.79 -10.90 9.78
C ASN A 198 -9.87 -9.77 8.75
N GLU A 199 -10.54 -10.02 7.62
CA GLU A 199 -10.62 -9.07 6.49
C GLU A 199 -11.39 -7.77 6.79
N HIS A 200 -12.33 -7.78 7.74
CA HIS A 200 -13.11 -6.60 8.11
C HIS A 200 -12.39 -5.76 9.16
N LEU A 201 -11.76 -6.43 10.14
CA LEU A 201 -11.12 -5.79 11.28
C LEU A 201 -9.69 -5.33 10.98
N CYS A 202 -8.89 -6.13 10.26
CA CYS A 202 -7.49 -5.83 10.00
C CYS A 202 -7.26 -4.43 9.40
N PRO A 203 -8.05 -3.93 8.43
CA PRO A 203 -7.88 -2.57 7.92
C PRO A 203 -8.05 -1.47 8.97
N PHE A 204 -8.91 -1.67 9.98
CA PHE A 204 -9.04 -0.77 11.11
C PHE A 204 -7.80 -0.84 12.02
N ILE A 205 -7.32 -2.05 12.32
CA ILE A 205 -6.09 -2.25 13.11
C ILE A 205 -4.87 -1.62 12.43
N GLN A 206 -4.78 -1.70 11.10
CA GLN A 206 -3.72 -1.05 10.31
C GLN A 206 -3.72 0.47 10.48
N VAL A 207 -4.90 1.10 10.44
CA VAL A 207 -5.01 2.53 10.71
C VAL A 207 -4.64 2.84 12.16
N LEU A 208 -5.17 2.07 13.12
CA LEU A 208 -4.88 2.27 14.54
C LEU A 208 -3.37 2.16 14.83
N LEU A 209 -2.68 1.21 14.18
CA LEU A 209 -1.22 1.06 14.25
C LEU A 209 -0.50 2.34 13.80
N LEU A 210 -0.87 2.88 12.63
CA LEU A 210 -0.26 4.09 12.08
C LEU A 210 -0.54 5.31 12.96
N VAL A 211 -1.79 5.52 13.36
CA VAL A 211 -2.21 6.63 14.23
C VAL A 211 -1.51 6.55 15.59
N ALA A 212 -1.46 5.38 16.22
CA ALA A 212 -0.78 5.18 17.49
C ALA A 212 0.73 5.41 17.40
N SER A 213 1.36 4.96 16.32
CA SER A 213 2.80 5.19 16.10
C SER A 213 3.15 6.67 15.98
N ALA A 214 2.24 7.47 15.43
CA ALA A 214 2.43 8.90 15.23
C ALA A 214 2.07 9.75 16.45
N ARG A 215 1.02 9.37 17.19
CA ARG A 215 0.45 10.19 18.28
C ARG A 215 0.77 9.70 19.69
N LEU A 216 1.17 8.45 19.84
CA LEU A 216 1.58 7.87 21.11
C LEU A 216 2.99 7.25 21.03
N PRO A 217 4.02 7.97 20.53
CA PRO A 217 5.31 7.37 20.19
C PRO A 217 5.99 6.66 21.37
N ASP A 218 5.89 7.23 22.58
CA ASP A 218 6.47 6.63 23.79
C ASP A 218 5.77 5.33 24.21
N VAL A 219 4.43 5.36 24.24
CA VAL A 219 3.62 4.19 24.60
C VAL A 219 3.82 3.10 23.55
N PHE A 220 3.76 3.48 22.27
CA PHE A 220 3.95 2.60 21.14
C PHE A 220 5.32 1.93 21.19
N THR A 221 6.40 2.69 21.37
CA THR A 221 7.76 2.15 21.47
C THR A 221 7.91 1.17 22.62
N LYS A 222 7.37 1.50 23.81
CA LYS A 222 7.39 0.62 24.99
C LYS A 222 6.60 -0.68 24.77
N LYS A 223 5.48 -0.61 24.04
CA LYS A 223 4.57 -1.75 23.81
C LYS A 223 4.83 -2.50 22.51
N PHE A 224 5.70 -2.01 21.63
CA PHE A 224 5.91 -2.58 20.29
C PHE A 224 6.24 -4.08 20.29
N LYS A 225 7.11 -4.52 21.21
CA LYS A 225 7.44 -5.95 21.36
C LYS A 225 6.21 -6.81 21.70
N LYS A 226 5.23 -6.24 22.42
CA LYS A 226 3.95 -6.92 22.69
C LYS A 226 3.10 -7.01 21.43
N VAL A 227 3.06 -5.98 20.60
CA VAL A 227 2.35 -6.01 19.30
C VAL A 227 2.92 -7.13 18.42
N MET A 228 4.25 -7.21 18.27
CA MET A 228 4.88 -8.31 17.52
C MET A 228 4.56 -9.68 18.10
N LYS A 229 4.62 -9.83 19.43
CA LYS A 229 4.31 -11.10 20.10
C LYS A 229 2.86 -11.51 19.91
N TYR A 230 1.92 -10.57 20.07
CA TYR A 230 0.49 -10.86 20.05
C TYR A 230 -0.08 -11.00 18.64
N SER A 231 0.53 -10.36 17.63
CA SER A 231 0.14 -10.60 16.24
C SER A 231 0.50 -12.01 15.79
N GLY A 232 1.57 -12.59 16.35
CA GLY A 232 2.06 -13.93 16.01
C GLY A 232 2.64 -14.03 14.60
N LEU A 233 2.79 -12.90 13.89
CA LEU A 233 3.13 -12.87 12.47
C LEU A 233 4.56 -13.32 12.16
N PHE A 234 5.46 -13.12 13.12
CA PHE A 234 6.89 -13.39 12.98
C PHE A 234 7.33 -14.64 13.74
N SER A 235 6.36 -15.47 14.16
CA SER A 235 6.61 -16.71 14.86
C SER A 235 6.77 -17.86 13.88
N LEU A 236 7.80 -18.68 14.09
CA LEU A 236 8.03 -19.89 13.30
C LEU A 236 6.99 -20.95 13.63
N ASN A 237 6.51 -21.65 12.62
CA ASN A 237 5.72 -22.87 12.81
C ASN A 237 6.65 -24.09 12.86
N LEU A 238 7.16 -24.40 14.06
CA LEU A 238 8.14 -25.48 14.28
C LEU A 238 7.60 -26.89 13.97
N GLN A 239 6.29 -27.05 13.76
CA GLN A 239 5.66 -28.33 13.44
C GLN A 239 5.68 -28.66 11.94
N GLU A 240 5.99 -27.68 11.08
CA GLU A 240 5.96 -27.84 9.63
C GLU A 240 7.36 -28.09 9.10
N ASP A 241 7.55 -29.09 8.24
CA ASP A 241 8.86 -29.38 7.63
C ASP A 241 9.14 -28.56 6.38
N ASP A 242 8.09 -28.15 5.65
CA ASP A 242 8.24 -27.24 4.53
C ASP A 242 8.69 -25.85 4.98
N LEU A 243 9.82 -25.38 4.44
CA LEU A 243 10.39 -24.08 4.77
C LEU A 243 9.41 -22.93 4.56
N ILE A 244 8.64 -22.95 3.48
CA ILE A 244 7.70 -21.87 3.17
C ILE A 244 6.62 -21.83 4.25
N THR A 245 6.04 -22.97 4.61
CA THR A 245 4.98 -23.04 5.63
C THR A 245 5.54 -22.72 7.04
N ARG A 246 6.73 -23.23 7.38
CA ARG A 246 7.45 -23.00 8.65
C ARG A 246 7.77 -21.52 8.89
N TYR A 247 8.31 -20.84 7.87
CA TYR A 247 8.81 -19.45 8.01
C TYR A 247 7.83 -18.41 7.51
N LEU A 248 7.03 -18.70 6.48
CA LEU A 248 6.13 -17.74 5.85
C LEU A 248 4.66 -17.88 6.22
N GLY A 249 4.21 -18.94 6.91
CA GLY A 249 2.77 -19.20 7.09
C GLY A 249 1.92 -17.96 7.43
N SER A 250 2.41 -17.11 8.35
CA SER A 250 1.74 -15.84 8.69
C SER A 250 2.05 -14.66 7.75
N TYR A 251 3.23 -14.62 7.12
CA TYR A 251 3.62 -13.61 6.12
C TYR A 251 2.90 -13.79 4.77
N ALA A 252 2.57 -15.02 4.41
CA ALA A 252 1.89 -15.38 3.17
C ALA A 252 0.35 -15.28 3.31
N HIS A 253 -0.16 -14.97 4.51
CA HIS A 253 -1.59 -14.80 4.72
C HIS A 253 -2.10 -13.57 3.94
N PRO A 254 -3.12 -13.70 3.06
CA PRO A 254 -3.57 -12.63 2.17
C PRO A 254 -3.98 -11.33 2.86
N VAL A 255 -4.56 -11.42 4.06
CA VAL A 255 -4.93 -10.25 4.87
C VAL A 255 -3.78 -9.75 5.74
N ALA A 256 -3.13 -10.65 6.47
CA ALA A 256 -2.18 -10.28 7.52
C ALA A 256 -0.86 -9.71 6.99
N THR A 257 -0.50 -10.02 5.74
CA THR A 257 0.68 -9.46 5.07
C THR A 257 0.68 -7.92 5.06
N TYR A 258 -0.49 -7.29 4.87
CA TYR A 258 -0.60 -5.83 4.84
C TYR A 258 -0.33 -5.21 6.22
N PHE A 259 -0.79 -5.88 7.29
CA PHE A 259 -0.45 -5.46 8.64
C PHE A 259 1.04 -5.72 8.94
N ALA A 260 1.60 -6.84 8.50
CA ALA A 260 3.02 -7.15 8.66
C ALA A 260 3.91 -6.10 7.95
N GLU A 261 3.55 -5.71 6.73
CA GLU A 261 4.21 -4.66 5.95
C GLU A 261 4.26 -3.35 6.75
N LEU A 262 3.10 -2.85 7.21
CA LEU A 262 3.03 -1.62 8.01
C LEU A 262 3.75 -1.75 9.34
N LEU A 263 3.69 -2.90 10.00
CA LEU A 263 4.36 -3.15 11.28
C LEU A 263 5.89 -3.02 11.14
N VAL A 264 6.46 -3.46 10.01
CA VAL A 264 7.88 -3.24 9.68
C VAL A 264 8.16 -1.76 9.43
N GLU A 265 7.30 -1.07 8.68
CA GLU A 265 7.49 0.35 8.35
C GLU A 265 7.44 1.27 9.57
N VAL A 266 6.65 0.95 10.60
CA VAL A 266 6.56 1.75 11.85
C VAL A 266 7.44 1.23 12.98
N MET A 267 8.19 0.15 12.78
CA MET A 267 9.03 -0.47 13.82
C MET A 267 10.03 0.53 14.44
N PRO A 268 10.17 0.62 15.78
CA PRO A 268 11.22 1.47 16.36
C PRO A 268 12.61 1.03 15.90
N GLY A 269 13.53 1.97 15.63
CA GLY A 269 14.81 1.68 14.96
C GLY A 269 15.67 0.59 15.64
N ALA A 270 15.74 0.58 16.97
CA ALA A 270 16.45 -0.47 17.71
C ALA A 270 15.79 -1.85 17.57
N ASN A 271 14.45 -1.88 17.52
CA ASN A 271 13.70 -3.12 17.29
C ASN A 271 13.88 -3.59 15.84
N PHE A 272 13.93 -2.66 14.87
CA PHE A 272 14.15 -2.96 13.46
C PHE A 272 15.53 -3.55 13.22
N ALA A 273 16.60 -2.96 13.76
CA ALA A 273 17.94 -3.50 13.63
C ALA A 273 18.04 -4.92 14.23
N LYS A 274 17.37 -5.17 15.37
CA LYS A 274 17.29 -6.52 15.93
C LYS A 274 16.50 -7.47 15.02
N PHE A 275 15.32 -7.07 14.58
CA PHE A 275 14.46 -7.87 13.69
C PHE A 275 15.15 -8.23 12.37
N LEU A 276 15.85 -7.27 11.75
CA LEU A 276 16.64 -7.50 10.55
C LEU A 276 17.67 -8.62 10.78
N ASN A 277 18.52 -8.49 11.79
CA ASN A 277 19.63 -9.40 12.00
C ASN A 277 19.22 -10.76 12.60
N THR A 278 18.20 -10.80 13.47
CA THR A 278 17.82 -12.04 14.18
C THR A 278 16.66 -12.79 13.53
N HIS A 279 15.99 -12.21 12.54
CA HIS A 279 14.82 -12.83 11.92
C HIS A 279 14.84 -12.78 10.39
N ILE A 280 15.10 -11.61 9.77
CA ILE A 280 15.10 -11.51 8.31
C ILE A 280 16.36 -12.16 7.71
N LEU A 281 17.52 -11.88 8.30
CA LEU A 281 18.82 -12.39 7.84
C LEU A 281 19.22 -13.71 8.52
N SER A 282 18.35 -14.30 9.34
CA SER A 282 18.64 -15.57 9.99
C SER A 282 18.58 -16.71 8.98
N GLU A 283 19.55 -17.62 9.06
CA GLU A 283 19.57 -18.86 8.29
C GLU A 283 18.39 -19.75 8.68
N CYS A 284 17.74 -20.30 7.67
CA CYS A 284 16.67 -21.28 7.82
C CYS A 284 17.28 -22.67 7.91
N SER A 285 17.05 -23.37 9.03
CA SER A 285 17.49 -24.75 9.19
C SER A 285 16.84 -25.65 8.13
N LEU A 286 17.64 -26.07 7.15
CA LEU A 286 17.28 -27.02 6.11
C LEU A 286 17.57 -28.44 6.62
N SER A 287 16.59 -29.34 6.53
CA SER A 287 16.85 -30.78 6.50
C SER A 287 17.16 -31.16 5.04
N LEU A 288 18.34 -30.79 4.54
CA LEU A 288 18.78 -31.24 3.22
C LEU A 288 20.00 -32.13 3.40
N ASP A 289 19.80 -33.43 3.17
CA ASP A 289 20.82 -34.48 3.10
C ASP A 289 21.74 -34.34 1.86
N SER A 290 22.13 -33.11 1.49
CA SER A 290 23.07 -32.89 0.40
C SER A 290 24.24 -32.02 0.87
N ASN A 291 25.44 -32.54 0.62
CA ASN A 291 26.76 -31.95 0.93
C ASN A 291 27.06 -30.61 0.21
N ASP A 292 26.04 -29.92 -0.32
CA ASP A 292 26.14 -28.69 -1.13
C ASP A 292 25.18 -27.57 -0.68
N SER A 293 24.63 -27.64 0.54
CA SER A 293 23.61 -26.69 1.01
C SER A 293 24.22 -25.33 1.40
N ASN A 294 24.28 -24.41 0.44
CA ASN A 294 24.45 -22.98 0.76
C ASN A 294 23.27 -22.53 1.64
N PRO A 295 23.52 -21.71 2.69
CA PRO A 295 22.47 -21.31 3.63
C PRO A 295 21.39 -20.49 2.93
N VAL A 296 20.12 -20.86 3.17
CA VAL A 296 18.94 -20.09 2.75
C VAL A 296 18.48 -19.29 3.95
N THR A 297 18.21 -18.00 3.78
CA THR A 297 17.70 -17.12 4.86
C THR A 297 16.22 -16.82 4.70
N VAL A 298 15.60 -16.24 5.73
CA VAL A 298 14.19 -15.81 5.65
C VAL A 298 14.01 -14.75 4.55
N ALA A 299 14.97 -13.86 4.34
CA ALA A 299 14.98 -12.91 3.23
C ALA A 299 14.87 -13.62 1.88
N ASP A 300 15.60 -14.73 1.69
CA ASP A 300 15.56 -15.50 0.45
C ASP A 300 14.19 -16.15 0.21
N ILE A 301 13.55 -16.66 1.26
CA ILE A 301 12.21 -17.26 1.16
C ILE A 301 11.15 -16.19 0.88
N LEU A 302 11.22 -15.05 1.59
CA LEU A 302 10.32 -13.91 1.37
C LEU A 302 10.44 -13.37 -0.07
N MET A 303 11.66 -13.30 -0.60
CA MET A 303 11.95 -12.81 -1.94
C MET A 303 11.25 -13.64 -3.04
N SER A 304 11.04 -14.92 -2.78
CA SER A 304 10.47 -15.87 -3.75
C SER A 304 8.96 -16.04 -3.64
N ASN A 305 8.31 -15.45 -2.63
CA ASN A 305 6.88 -15.63 -2.40
C ASN A 305 6.09 -14.37 -2.77
N GLN A 306 5.04 -14.54 -3.59
CA GLN A 306 4.26 -13.42 -4.14
C GLN A 306 3.59 -12.53 -3.09
N THR A 307 3.14 -13.10 -1.98
CA THR A 307 2.43 -12.35 -0.94
C THR A 307 3.41 -11.83 0.11
N ALA A 308 4.38 -12.65 0.49
CA ALA A 308 5.31 -12.36 1.57
C ALA A 308 6.43 -11.39 1.13
N SER A 309 6.72 -11.30 -0.17
CA SER A 309 7.69 -10.33 -0.72
C SER A 309 7.38 -8.89 -0.34
N ARG A 310 6.09 -8.55 -0.13
CA ARG A 310 5.66 -7.23 0.37
C ARG A 310 6.35 -6.83 1.67
N VAL A 311 6.55 -7.78 2.58
CA VAL A 311 7.22 -7.53 3.84
C VAL A 311 8.72 -7.31 3.63
N LEU A 312 9.37 -8.10 2.77
CA LEU A 312 10.78 -7.88 2.44
C LEU A 312 10.98 -6.51 1.77
N ARG A 313 10.06 -6.12 0.89
CA ARG A 313 10.02 -4.79 0.28
C ARG A 313 9.92 -3.68 1.33
N ALA A 314 9.08 -3.83 2.35
CA ALA A 314 9.06 -2.91 3.48
C ALA A 314 10.39 -2.88 4.26
N VAL A 315 11.04 -4.03 4.48
CA VAL A 315 12.38 -4.10 5.09
C VAL A 315 13.39 -3.29 4.26
N ILE A 316 13.42 -3.48 2.93
CA ILE A 316 14.33 -2.76 2.03
C ILE A 316 14.09 -1.24 2.09
N ARG A 317 12.83 -0.80 2.04
CA ARG A 317 12.47 0.63 2.17
C ARG A 317 12.94 1.23 3.50
N ARG A 318 12.94 0.42 4.57
CA ARG A 318 13.37 0.79 5.92
C ARG A 318 14.88 0.80 6.17
N LEU A 319 15.69 0.25 5.27
CA LEU A 319 17.14 0.27 5.42
C LEU A 319 17.71 1.68 5.29
N VAL A 320 18.44 2.12 6.33
CA VAL A 320 19.04 3.46 6.40
C VAL A 320 20.52 3.40 6.79
N LYS A 321 20.91 2.51 7.72
CA LYS A 321 22.29 2.45 8.20
C LYS A 321 23.19 1.73 7.19
N PRO A 322 24.35 2.30 6.81
CA PRO A 322 25.27 1.66 5.85
C PRO A 322 25.69 0.23 6.24
N VAL A 323 25.91 -0.02 7.54
CA VAL A 323 26.27 -1.36 8.03
C VAL A 323 25.14 -2.37 7.80
N ASP A 324 23.89 -1.98 8.07
CA ASP A 324 22.72 -2.84 7.86
C ASP A 324 22.52 -3.11 6.35
N ILE A 325 22.71 -2.09 5.50
CA ILE A 325 22.62 -2.22 4.04
C ILE A 325 23.69 -3.17 3.50
N LYS A 326 24.94 -3.01 3.92
CA LYS A 326 26.05 -3.88 3.53
C LYS A 326 25.82 -5.32 3.94
N ASN A 327 25.38 -5.54 5.18
CA ASN A 327 25.05 -6.87 5.68
C ASN A 327 23.91 -7.50 4.86
N PHE A 328 22.83 -6.74 4.62
CA PHE A 328 21.70 -7.18 3.82
C PHE A 328 22.13 -7.60 2.40
N PHE A 329 22.91 -6.78 1.69
CA PHE A 329 23.41 -7.12 0.36
C PHE A 329 24.28 -8.39 0.37
N THR A 330 25.16 -8.52 1.38
CA THR A 330 26.03 -9.70 1.51
C THR A 330 25.21 -10.98 1.66
N VAL A 331 24.17 -10.96 2.50
CA VAL A 331 23.32 -12.13 2.76
C VAL A 331 22.47 -12.52 1.54
N ILE A 332 21.80 -11.56 0.88
CA ILE A 332 20.96 -11.91 -0.28
C ILE A 332 21.78 -12.38 -1.49
N GLN A 333 23.07 -12.04 -1.54
CA GLN A 333 24.00 -12.52 -2.57
C GLN A 333 24.53 -13.93 -2.30
N SER A 334 24.58 -14.36 -1.04
CA SER A 334 25.15 -15.68 -0.70
C SER A 334 24.25 -16.84 -1.11
N CYS A 335 22.95 -16.60 -1.32
CA CYS A 335 22.02 -17.63 -1.74
C CYS A 335 22.27 -18.04 -3.20
N LYS A 336 22.77 -19.26 -3.39
CA LYS A 336 22.98 -19.88 -4.71
C LYS A 336 21.82 -20.78 -5.14
N CYS A 337 20.77 -20.87 -4.34
CA CYS A 337 19.58 -21.67 -4.65
C CYS A 337 18.86 -21.08 -5.86
N ASN A 338 18.41 -21.93 -6.80
CA ASN A 338 17.59 -21.45 -7.92
C ASN A 338 16.10 -21.28 -7.53
N LYS A 339 15.66 -21.94 -6.44
CA LYS A 339 14.28 -21.84 -5.92
C LYS A 339 14.06 -20.59 -5.08
N PHE A 340 15.10 -20.15 -4.35
CA PHE A 340 15.03 -19.05 -3.38
C PHE A 340 15.99 -17.90 -3.73
N GLY A 341 15.79 -16.73 -3.13
CA GLY A 341 16.73 -15.60 -3.25
C GLY A 341 16.68 -14.87 -4.59
N ILE A 342 17.76 -14.14 -4.93
CA ILE A 342 17.77 -13.16 -6.03
C ILE A 342 17.44 -13.75 -7.41
N ARG A 343 17.83 -15.00 -7.65
CA ARG A 343 17.57 -15.72 -8.92
C ARG A 343 16.10 -16.05 -9.12
N SER A 344 15.32 -16.09 -8.05
CA SER A 344 13.89 -16.38 -8.09
C SER A 344 13.03 -15.16 -8.46
N ILE A 345 13.61 -13.95 -8.47
CA ILE A 345 12.84 -12.70 -8.63
C ILE A 345 12.11 -12.64 -9.97
N ILE A 346 12.82 -12.89 -11.08
CA ILE A 346 12.24 -12.80 -12.42
C ILE A 346 11.24 -13.94 -12.66
N PRO A 347 11.58 -15.23 -12.43
CA PRO A 347 10.63 -16.33 -12.59
C PRO A 347 9.34 -16.16 -11.78
N ASN A 348 9.44 -15.62 -10.56
CA ASN A 348 8.30 -15.41 -9.68
C ASN A 348 7.62 -14.05 -9.88
N LYS A 349 8.04 -13.25 -10.86
CA LYS A 349 7.48 -11.90 -11.16
C LYS A 349 7.53 -10.93 -9.97
N GLN A 350 8.55 -11.07 -9.11
CA GLN A 350 8.75 -10.24 -7.91
C GLN A 350 9.52 -8.95 -8.20
N HIS A 351 9.25 -8.34 -9.35
CA HIS A 351 10.01 -7.20 -9.86
C HIS A 351 10.03 -6.01 -8.89
N GLY A 352 8.98 -5.83 -8.09
CA GLY A 352 8.92 -4.78 -7.06
C GLY A 352 10.09 -4.80 -6.06
N ILE A 353 10.73 -5.95 -5.85
CA ILE A 353 11.95 -6.07 -5.04
C ILE A 353 13.11 -5.35 -5.72
N LEU A 354 13.28 -5.50 -7.04
CA LEU A 354 14.34 -4.82 -7.80
C LEU A 354 14.17 -3.30 -7.79
N THR A 355 12.94 -2.81 -7.89
CA THR A 355 12.66 -1.37 -7.75
C THR A 355 13.05 -0.88 -6.37
N ASP A 356 12.63 -1.55 -5.30
CA ASP A 356 12.96 -1.08 -3.94
C ASP A 356 14.48 -1.17 -3.65
N LEU A 357 15.20 -2.14 -4.24
CA LEU A 357 16.67 -2.23 -4.18
C LEU A 357 17.36 -1.10 -4.97
N ALA A 358 16.87 -0.79 -6.17
CA ALA A 358 17.37 0.33 -6.96
C ALA A 358 17.12 1.66 -6.23
N ASP A 359 15.92 1.86 -5.71
CA ASP A 359 15.55 3.04 -4.92
C ASP A 359 16.37 3.15 -3.63
N LEU A 360 16.73 2.02 -3.00
CA LEU A 360 17.68 2.01 -1.89
C LEU A 360 19.06 2.56 -2.31
N CYS A 361 19.58 2.13 -3.46
CA CYS A 361 20.86 2.61 -4.00
C CYS A 361 20.82 4.08 -4.44
N ILE A 362 19.65 4.60 -4.84
CA ILE A 362 19.46 6.02 -5.16
C ILE A 362 19.42 6.87 -3.88
N ARG A 363 18.69 6.42 -2.85
CA ARG A 363 18.58 7.11 -1.56
C ARG A 363 19.91 7.14 -0.80
N HIS A 364 20.75 6.12 -1.01
CA HIS A 364 22.09 6.01 -0.41
C HIS A 364 23.13 5.92 -1.51
N PRO A 365 23.59 7.06 -2.08
CA PRO A 365 24.46 7.12 -3.24
C PRO A 365 25.92 6.76 -2.89
N SER A 366 26.13 5.55 -2.39
CA SER A 366 27.44 4.94 -2.20
C SER A 366 27.81 4.15 -3.44
N GLU A 367 28.96 4.47 -4.03
CA GLU A 367 29.52 3.75 -5.17
C GLU A 367 29.67 2.24 -4.87
N GLU A 368 30.01 1.88 -3.63
CA GLU A 368 30.09 0.48 -3.18
C GLU A 368 28.73 -0.22 -3.30
N PHE A 369 27.65 0.40 -2.82
CA PHE A 369 26.31 -0.18 -2.86
C PHE A 369 25.77 -0.27 -4.29
N GLN A 370 25.94 0.79 -5.07
CA GLN A 370 25.51 0.82 -6.47
C GLN A 370 26.25 -0.25 -7.30
N ARG A 371 27.57 -0.35 -7.18
CA ARG A 371 28.35 -1.41 -7.83
C ARG A 371 27.93 -2.80 -7.39
N THR A 372 27.69 -2.98 -6.09
CA THR A 372 27.22 -4.25 -5.53
C THR A 372 25.86 -4.65 -6.13
N PHE A 373 24.92 -3.70 -6.22
CA PHE A 373 23.62 -3.92 -6.86
C PHE A 373 23.76 -4.26 -8.35
N LEU A 374 24.52 -3.48 -9.12
CA LEU A 374 24.74 -3.71 -10.55
C LEU A 374 25.38 -5.08 -10.82
N ARG A 375 26.31 -5.52 -9.97
CA ARG A 375 26.94 -6.86 -10.09
C ARG A 375 25.97 -8.02 -9.85
N MET A 376 24.88 -7.82 -9.09
CA MET A 376 23.86 -8.85 -8.90
C MET A 376 22.99 -9.05 -10.14
N LEU A 377 22.73 -7.99 -10.91
CA LEU A 377 21.72 -8.00 -11.97
C LEU A 377 21.92 -9.13 -12.99
N PRO A 378 23.12 -9.39 -13.56
CA PRO A 378 23.28 -10.48 -14.51
C PRO A 378 22.81 -11.83 -13.96
N SER A 379 23.10 -12.13 -12.70
CA SER A 379 22.69 -13.39 -12.06
C SER A 379 21.18 -13.52 -11.89
N ILE A 380 20.48 -12.40 -11.64
CA ILE A 380 19.01 -12.35 -11.51
C ILE A 380 18.34 -12.72 -12.84
N PHE A 381 18.94 -12.34 -13.96
CA PHE A 381 18.47 -12.64 -15.32
C PHE A 381 19.00 -13.97 -15.88
N GLY A 382 19.77 -14.75 -15.09
CA GLY A 382 20.27 -16.07 -15.49
C GLY A 382 21.64 -16.08 -16.18
N PHE A 383 22.39 -14.98 -16.15
CA PHE A 383 23.76 -14.93 -16.65
C PHE A 383 24.75 -15.41 -15.59
N THR A 384 25.74 -16.24 -15.98
CA THR A 384 26.81 -16.72 -15.07
C THR A 384 28.07 -15.86 -15.18
N GLU A 385 28.89 -15.83 -14.13
CA GLU A 385 30.13 -15.02 -14.07
C GLU A 385 31.15 -15.36 -15.18
N LYS A 386 31.07 -16.55 -15.79
CA LYS A 386 31.93 -16.98 -16.91
C LYS A 386 31.52 -16.38 -18.26
N HIS A 387 30.62 -15.40 -18.30
CA HIS A 387 30.00 -14.96 -19.56
C HIS A 387 30.27 -13.52 -20.00
N SER A 388 31.12 -12.77 -19.31
CA SER A 388 31.39 -11.35 -19.58
C SER A 388 32.56 -11.14 -20.56
N SER A 389 32.28 -10.95 -21.86
CA SER A 389 33.11 -10.14 -22.79
C SER A 389 32.73 -10.24 -24.29
N SER A 390 31.44 -10.22 -24.64
CA SER A 390 31.04 -10.01 -26.06
C SER A 390 29.91 -9.01 -26.20
N LYS A 391 29.99 -8.10 -27.18
CA LYS A 391 28.93 -7.12 -27.51
C LYS A 391 27.56 -7.78 -27.71
N SER A 392 27.54 -9.01 -28.23
CA SER A 392 26.31 -9.81 -28.41
C SER A 392 25.61 -10.16 -27.08
N ARG A 393 26.35 -10.27 -25.97
CA ARG A 393 25.76 -10.60 -24.66
C ARG A 393 25.23 -9.38 -23.92
N GLU A 394 25.81 -8.21 -24.16
CA GLU A 394 25.28 -6.95 -23.66
C GLU A 394 23.89 -6.68 -24.26
N ASP A 395 23.73 -6.91 -25.57
CA ASP A 395 22.42 -6.81 -26.24
C ASP A 395 21.39 -7.78 -25.64
N LEU A 396 21.75 -9.05 -25.45
CA LEU A 396 20.88 -10.04 -24.81
C LEU A 396 20.49 -9.64 -23.38
N PHE A 397 21.43 -9.12 -22.59
CA PHE A 397 21.15 -8.65 -21.24
C PHE A 397 20.19 -7.45 -21.25
N ILE A 398 20.39 -6.49 -22.16
CA ILE A 398 19.47 -5.35 -22.34
C ILE A 398 18.08 -5.85 -22.73
N ARG A 399 17.97 -6.81 -23.66
CA ARG A 399 16.68 -7.42 -24.04
C ARG A 399 16.00 -8.11 -22.85
N CYS A 400 16.74 -8.86 -22.03
CA CYS A 400 16.22 -9.45 -20.79
C CYS A 400 15.75 -8.37 -19.80
N LEU A 401 16.52 -7.30 -19.65
CA LEU A 401 16.23 -6.18 -18.75
C LEU A 401 14.95 -5.42 -19.16
N VAL A 402 14.83 -5.09 -20.45
CA VAL A 402 13.67 -4.39 -21.01
C VAL A 402 12.44 -5.30 -20.99
N GLY A 403 12.62 -6.58 -21.32
CA GLY A 403 11.55 -7.57 -21.30
C GLY A 403 11.14 -8.00 -19.89
N MET A 404 11.97 -7.75 -18.88
CA MET A 404 11.85 -8.32 -17.52
C MET A 404 11.66 -9.84 -17.55
N ILE A 405 12.39 -10.51 -18.44
CA ILE A 405 12.38 -11.97 -18.65
C ILE A 405 13.78 -12.54 -18.47
N THR A 406 13.84 -13.80 -18.08
CA THR A 406 15.11 -14.54 -17.94
C THR A 406 15.77 -14.78 -19.30
N LEU A 407 17.08 -15.05 -19.29
CA LEU A 407 17.81 -15.46 -20.49
C LEU A 407 17.25 -16.75 -21.11
N SER A 408 16.76 -17.69 -20.30
CA SER A 408 16.10 -18.90 -20.79
C SER A 408 14.81 -18.58 -21.55
N GLU A 409 13.94 -17.74 -20.99
CA GLU A 409 12.69 -17.32 -21.64
C GLU A 409 12.99 -16.55 -22.93
N LEU A 410 13.98 -15.65 -22.92
CA LEU A 410 14.40 -14.92 -24.13
C LEU A 410 14.88 -15.89 -25.23
N ASN A 411 15.71 -16.87 -24.87
CA ASN A 411 16.20 -17.86 -25.84
C ASN A 411 15.06 -18.74 -26.40
N GLU A 412 14.06 -19.08 -25.60
CA GLU A 412 12.85 -19.77 -26.07
C GLU A 412 12.08 -18.90 -27.07
N HIS A 413 11.91 -17.60 -26.80
CA HIS A 413 11.26 -16.68 -27.73
C HIS A 413 12.00 -16.57 -29.07
N ILE A 414 13.33 -16.42 -29.03
CA ILE A 414 14.17 -16.35 -30.25
C ILE A 414 14.08 -17.67 -31.04
N THR A 415 14.15 -18.81 -30.35
CA THR A 415 14.08 -20.13 -31.00
C THR A 415 12.72 -20.35 -31.65
N ASN A 416 11.62 -20.04 -30.94
CA ASN A 416 10.26 -20.21 -31.46
C ASN A 416 9.97 -19.29 -32.67
N GLN A 417 10.52 -18.08 -32.69
CA GLN A 417 10.45 -17.19 -33.87
C GLN A 417 11.20 -17.78 -35.06
N SER A 418 12.42 -18.31 -34.85
CA SER A 418 13.20 -18.94 -35.92
C SER A 418 12.57 -20.21 -36.50
N VAL A 419 11.71 -20.90 -35.74
CA VAL A 419 10.93 -22.06 -36.20
C VAL A 419 9.70 -21.60 -36.99
N GLN A 420 8.98 -20.57 -36.53
CA GLN A 420 7.86 -19.99 -37.27
C GLN A 420 8.27 -19.35 -38.60
N GLU A 421 9.45 -18.74 -38.66
CA GLU A 421 10.02 -18.23 -39.92
C GLU A 421 10.44 -19.34 -40.88
N LYS A 422 10.77 -20.54 -40.38
CA LYS A 422 11.05 -21.71 -41.23
C LYS A 422 9.79 -22.36 -41.79
N ASP A 423 8.70 -22.38 -41.03
CA ASP A 423 7.41 -22.92 -41.49
C ASP A 423 6.65 -21.95 -42.44
N ASN A 424 7.01 -20.66 -42.45
CA ASN A 424 6.44 -19.67 -43.37
C ASN A 424 7.31 -19.39 -44.61
N ASN A 425 8.47 -20.05 -44.75
CA ASN A 425 9.42 -19.85 -45.86
C ASN A 425 9.25 -20.88 -47.00
N ASP A 426 7.99 -21.18 -47.36
CA ASP A 426 7.67 -21.79 -48.66
C ASP A 426 7.28 -20.74 -49.72
N ASP A 427 7.31 -19.44 -49.40
CA ASP A 427 7.19 -18.37 -50.41
C ASP A 427 8.36 -17.39 -50.32
N ASN A 428 9.14 -17.36 -51.40
CA ASN A 428 10.32 -16.51 -51.61
C ASN A 428 10.03 -15.02 -51.32
N GLN A 429 10.51 -14.49 -50.20
CA GLN A 429 10.89 -13.08 -50.10
C GLN A 429 12.23 -12.93 -49.39
N TYR A 430 13.19 -12.41 -50.13
CA TYR A 430 14.43 -11.81 -49.62
C TYR A 430 14.05 -10.73 -48.58
N PHE A 431 14.30 -10.99 -47.30
CA PHE A 431 14.29 -9.94 -46.28
C PHE A 431 15.72 -9.62 -45.84
N ASP A 432 16.06 -8.34 -46.04
CA ASP A 432 17.32 -7.70 -45.68
C ASP A 432 17.46 -7.68 -44.14
N ASN A 433 18.66 -7.99 -43.63
CA ASN A 433 19.00 -8.16 -42.21
C ASN A 433 18.99 -6.84 -41.40
N LYS A 434 17.94 -6.02 -41.54
CA LYS A 434 17.80 -4.70 -40.88
C LYS A 434 16.50 -4.49 -40.10
N GLU A 435 15.57 -5.45 -40.07
CA GLU A 435 14.28 -5.31 -39.38
C GLU A 435 14.17 -6.03 -38.03
N ASP A 436 15.30 -6.37 -37.40
CA ASP A 436 15.35 -7.09 -36.11
C ASP A 436 15.00 -6.19 -34.88
N LEU A 437 14.37 -5.03 -35.11
CA LEU A 437 14.03 -4.03 -34.09
C LEU A 437 12.53 -3.70 -33.99
N VAL A 438 11.65 -4.39 -34.72
CA VAL A 438 10.22 -4.07 -34.69
C VAL A 438 9.38 -5.31 -34.43
N ASN A 439 9.50 -5.85 -33.23
CA ASN A 439 8.33 -6.40 -32.58
C ASN A 439 8.39 -5.99 -31.11
N PRO A 440 7.70 -4.91 -30.71
CA PRO A 440 7.52 -4.64 -29.30
C PRO A 440 6.78 -5.85 -28.73
N VAL A 441 7.51 -6.71 -28.01
CA VAL A 441 6.89 -7.67 -27.11
C VAL A 441 5.97 -6.81 -26.25
N THR A 442 4.67 -6.98 -26.41
CA THR A 442 3.67 -6.30 -25.58
C THR A 442 3.86 -6.82 -24.16
N VAL A 443 4.77 -6.21 -23.40
CA VAL A 443 5.10 -6.62 -22.03
C VAL A 443 4.04 -6.04 -21.09
N PRO A 444 3.30 -6.86 -20.33
CA PRO A 444 2.59 -6.39 -19.15
C PRO A 444 3.64 -5.91 -18.14
N GLY A 445 4.01 -4.64 -18.19
CA GLY A 445 5.15 -4.13 -17.41
C GLY A 445 5.70 -2.77 -17.81
N CYS A 446 5.22 -2.14 -18.88
CA CYS A 446 5.70 -0.83 -19.39
C CYS A 446 5.98 0.22 -18.29
N LEU A 447 5.04 0.42 -17.34
CA LEU A 447 5.23 1.36 -16.22
C LEU A 447 6.27 0.91 -15.19
N PHE A 448 6.51 -0.38 -15.03
CA PHE A 448 7.55 -0.91 -14.14
C PHE A 448 8.92 -0.76 -14.80
N VAL A 449 9.04 -1.13 -16.07
CA VAL A 449 10.27 -1.02 -16.87
C VAL A 449 10.69 0.45 -16.96
N GLU A 450 9.76 1.37 -17.19
CA GLU A 450 10.02 2.81 -17.19
C GLU A 450 10.54 3.31 -15.84
N VAL A 451 9.89 2.96 -14.72
CA VAL A 451 10.32 3.38 -13.37
C VAL A 451 11.67 2.75 -13.02
N TYR A 452 11.86 1.47 -13.32
CA TYR A 452 13.10 0.74 -13.03
C TYR A 452 14.26 1.23 -13.90
N LEU A 453 14.05 1.45 -15.20
CA LEU A 453 15.05 2.02 -16.10
C LEU A 453 15.37 3.46 -15.71
N ASN A 454 14.40 4.27 -15.30
CA ASN A 454 14.66 5.61 -14.75
C ASN A 454 15.54 5.54 -13.50
N SER A 455 15.22 4.65 -12.56
CA SER A 455 16.05 4.41 -11.37
C SER A 455 17.45 3.91 -11.74
N LEU A 456 17.57 3.00 -12.69
CA LEU A 456 18.86 2.46 -13.15
C LEU A 456 19.69 3.52 -13.89
N MET A 457 19.08 4.33 -14.75
CA MET A 457 19.73 5.44 -15.44
C MET A 457 20.24 6.49 -14.45
N LEU A 458 19.47 6.80 -13.39
CA LEU A 458 19.93 7.69 -12.32
C LEU A 458 21.13 7.15 -11.55
N ILE A 459 21.24 5.82 -11.43
CA ILE A 459 22.42 5.16 -10.84
C ILE A 459 23.62 5.21 -11.81
N LEU A 460 23.41 5.03 -13.11
CA LEU A 460 24.48 5.01 -14.12
C LEU A 460 25.02 6.40 -14.49
N LEU A 461 24.25 7.46 -14.27
CA LEU A 461 24.61 8.86 -14.58
C LEU A 461 25.33 9.59 -13.44
N LYS A 462 25.50 8.96 -12.27
CA LYS A 462 26.25 9.46 -11.12
C LYS A 462 27.51 8.65 -10.93
#